data_AF-A0A947SKL9-F1
#
_entry.id   AF-A0A947SKL9-F1
#
_cell.length_a   1.000
_cell.length_b   1.000
_cell.length_c   1.000
_cell.angle_alpha   90.00
_cell.angle_beta   90.00
_cell.angle_gamma   90.00
#
_symmetry.space_group_name_H-M   'P 1'
#
loop_
_entity.id
_entity.type
_entity.pdbx_description
1 polymer ?
#
loop_
_entity_poly.entity_id
_entity_poly.type
_entity_poly.pdbx_seq_one_letter_code
_entity_poly.pdbx_strand_id
1 'polypeptide(L)'
;MAKTRIIRLEVGIRKCEKALAKFEANEMKAKERWAIAYHRFLKATVDLAGLKRFNTLRHENLRKKVIQWPKKSVELTQKRDETRIAIAKQKAEIARQSIELSTVVVKEKAEQKAVDDLVEQVHLLNNGVVTALEIRNHYLSSHVYGLMVDEEGDLRSSLTWVNSDQTKKVVALVNTIQLVLPDLADQAMEKIRSFFVRFQAKAVMDEAVQAMYDLTKELLVEKMQFQVGPNLYRFLSLELDQYIFPELRMAQDLLKRSIRSEKTNTYIRLYKRASRTDNWEPIKQK
;
A
#
# COMPACT_ATOMS: atom_id res chain seq x y z
N MET A 1 1.44 -6.85 -17.04
CA MET A 1 0.93 -7.08 -18.42
C MET A 1 1.93 -6.67 -19.50
N ALA A 2 2.63 -5.53 -19.38
CA ALA A 2 3.62 -5.06 -20.35
C ALA A 2 4.83 -6.03 -20.53
N LYS A 3 5.46 -6.48 -19.43
CA LYS A 3 6.52 -7.53 -19.47
C LYS A 3 6.13 -8.79 -20.25
N THR A 4 4.91 -9.29 -20.05
CA THR A 4 4.41 -10.48 -20.76
C THR A 4 4.25 -10.20 -22.27
N ARG A 5 3.86 -8.97 -22.64
CA ARG A 5 3.74 -8.54 -24.04
C ARG A 5 5.12 -8.38 -24.70
N ILE A 6 6.09 -7.80 -24.00
CA ILE A 6 7.49 -7.70 -24.46
C ILE A 6 8.05 -9.09 -24.76
N ILE A 7 7.97 -10.02 -23.81
CA ILE A 7 8.46 -11.39 -23.98
C ILE A 7 7.78 -12.07 -25.17
N ARG A 8 6.46 -11.88 -25.34
CA ARG A 8 5.72 -12.44 -26.48
C ARG A 8 6.22 -11.91 -27.83
N LEU A 9 6.49 -10.61 -27.93
CA LEU A 9 7.01 -9.97 -29.13
C LEU A 9 8.45 -10.44 -29.43
N GLU A 10 9.32 -10.54 -28.43
CA GLU A 10 10.68 -11.07 -28.58
C GLU A 10 10.68 -12.54 -29.07
N VAL A 11 9.82 -13.38 -28.50
CA VAL A 11 9.64 -14.76 -28.95
C VAL A 11 9.09 -14.81 -30.38
N GLY A 12 8.17 -13.89 -30.73
CA GLY A 12 7.64 -13.73 -32.08
C GLY A 12 8.72 -13.39 -33.10
N ILE A 13 9.56 -12.39 -32.80
CA ILE A 13 10.68 -11.97 -33.64
C ILE A 13 11.66 -13.12 -33.86
N ARG A 14 12.06 -13.83 -32.79
CA ARG A 14 12.97 -14.99 -32.91
C ARG A 14 12.41 -16.11 -33.79
N LYS A 15 11.10 -16.37 -33.73
CA LYS A 15 10.46 -17.35 -34.63
C LYS A 15 10.49 -16.88 -36.08
N CYS A 16 10.25 -15.59 -36.30
CA CYS A 16 10.31 -14.96 -37.61
C CYS A 16 11.73 -14.98 -38.21
N GLU A 17 12.76 -14.72 -37.41
CA GLU A 17 14.17 -14.80 -37.81
C GLU A 17 14.58 -16.22 -38.21
N LYS A 18 14.15 -17.24 -37.45
CA LYS A 18 14.37 -18.65 -37.81
C LYS A 18 13.72 -19.01 -39.14
N ALA A 19 12.49 -18.52 -39.38
CA ALA A 19 11.80 -18.71 -40.66
C ALA A 19 12.53 -18.00 -41.81
N LEU A 20 13.00 -16.77 -41.58
CA LEU A 20 13.77 -15.99 -42.55
C LEU A 20 15.04 -16.74 -42.98
N ALA A 21 15.84 -17.24 -42.02
CA ALA A 21 17.05 -18.00 -42.31
C ALA A 21 16.77 -19.25 -43.17
N LYS A 22 15.63 -19.93 -42.93
CA LYS A 22 15.19 -21.06 -43.77
C LYS A 22 14.86 -20.62 -45.19
N PHE A 23 14.18 -19.49 -45.39
CA PHE A 23 13.87 -18.98 -46.72
C PHE A 23 15.12 -18.51 -47.46
N GLU A 24 16.08 -17.86 -46.78
CA GLU A 24 17.36 -17.45 -47.37
C GLU A 24 18.19 -18.67 -47.82
N ALA A 25 18.23 -19.73 -47.00
CA ALA A 25 18.85 -21.00 -47.39
C ALA A 25 18.16 -21.65 -48.60
N ASN A 26 16.84 -21.55 -48.70
CA ASN A 26 16.09 -22.03 -49.87
C ASN A 26 16.35 -21.19 -51.13
N GLU A 27 16.51 -19.86 -50.99
CA GLU A 27 16.86 -18.98 -52.12
C GLU A 27 18.25 -19.34 -52.66
N MET A 28 19.22 -19.60 -51.79
CA MET A 28 20.56 -20.05 -52.19
C MET A 28 20.51 -21.37 -52.96
N LYS A 29 19.77 -22.38 -52.44
CA LYS A 29 19.56 -23.65 -53.16
C LYS A 29 18.85 -23.46 -54.49
N ALA A 30 17.90 -22.53 -54.59
CA ALA A 30 17.22 -22.21 -55.84
C ALA A 30 18.18 -21.59 -56.86
N LYS A 31 19.06 -20.67 -56.44
CA LYS A 31 20.12 -20.07 -57.28
C LYS A 31 21.10 -21.13 -57.77
N GLU A 32 21.56 -22.02 -56.90
CA GLU A 32 22.45 -23.13 -57.27
C GLU A 32 21.81 -24.06 -58.31
N ARG A 33 20.56 -24.48 -58.07
CA ARG A 33 19.81 -25.32 -59.02
C ARG A 33 19.64 -24.64 -60.37
N TRP A 34 19.35 -23.35 -60.38
CA TRP A 34 19.24 -22.55 -61.59
C TRP A 34 20.59 -22.49 -62.32
N ALA A 35 21.68 -22.19 -61.60
CA ALA A 35 23.02 -22.11 -62.16
C ALA A 35 23.48 -23.45 -62.77
N ILE A 36 23.28 -24.56 -62.06
CA ILE A 36 23.62 -25.91 -62.56
C ILE A 36 22.80 -26.24 -63.81
N ALA A 37 21.50 -25.94 -63.81
CA ALA A 37 20.64 -26.21 -64.95
C ALA A 37 21.03 -25.35 -66.17
N TYR A 38 21.40 -24.09 -65.94
CA TYR A 38 21.91 -23.18 -66.97
C TYR A 38 23.24 -23.64 -67.56
N HIS A 39 24.19 -24.07 -66.74
CA HIS A 39 25.46 -24.64 -67.22
C HIS A 39 25.24 -25.91 -68.04
N ARG A 40 24.29 -26.78 -67.64
CA ARG A 40 23.92 -27.97 -68.43
C ARG A 40 23.30 -27.60 -69.77
N PHE A 41 22.51 -26.53 -69.82
CA PHE A 41 21.98 -25.99 -71.06
C PHE A 41 23.09 -25.45 -71.96
N LEU A 42 23.98 -24.60 -71.44
CA LEU A 42 25.12 -24.06 -72.19
C LEU A 42 26.03 -25.16 -72.75
N LYS A 43 26.34 -26.17 -71.94
CA LYS A 43 27.10 -27.34 -72.40
C LYS A 43 26.34 -28.09 -73.50
N ALA A 44 25.04 -28.29 -73.35
CA ALA A 44 24.24 -28.96 -74.35
C ALA A 44 24.15 -28.18 -75.67
N THR A 45 24.11 -26.84 -75.64
CA THR A 45 24.14 -26.00 -76.85
C THR A 45 25.50 -26.08 -77.56
N VAL A 46 26.61 -26.04 -76.81
CA VAL A 46 27.96 -26.17 -77.38
C VAL A 46 28.16 -27.56 -77.97
N ASP A 47 27.78 -28.61 -77.24
CA ASP A 47 27.89 -30.00 -77.71
C ASP A 47 26.99 -30.27 -78.92
N LEU A 48 25.82 -29.63 -79.01
CA LEU A 48 24.92 -29.72 -80.17
C LEU A 48 25.55 -29.06 -81.41
N ALA A 49 26.15 -27.88 -81.25
CA ALA A 49 26.79 -27.16 -82.34
C ALA A 49 28.04 -27.88 -82.89
N GLY A 50 28.76 -28.61 -82.03
CA GLY A 50 29.96 -29.38 -82.41
C GLY A 50 29.70 -30.77 -83.01
N LEU A 51 28.45 -31.22 -83.12
CA LEU A 51 28.12 -32.56 -83.64
C LEU A 51 28.22 -32.62 -85.16
N LYS A 52 29.09 -33.50 -85.67
CA LYS A 52 29.25 -33.77 -87.12
C LYS A 52 28.23 -34.78 -87.68
N ARG A 53 27.61 -35.60 -86.81
CA ARG A 53 26.62 -36.63 -87.20
C ARG A 53 25.25 -36.30 -86.61
N PHE A 54 24.30 -36.02 -87.49
CA PHE A 54 22.90 -35.79 -87.16
C PHE A 54 22.14 -37.14 -87.14
N ASN A 55 21.02 -37.23 -86.42
CA ASN A 55 20.18 -38.45 -86.23
C ASN A 55 20.75 -39.54 -85.29
N THR A 56 21.61 -39.17 -84.34
CA THR A 56 22.00 -40.07 -83.25
C THR A 56 21.14 -39.84 -82.01
N LEU A 57 21.02 -40.86 -81.14
CA LEU A 57 20.32 -40.75 -79.84
C LEU A 57 20.91 -39.61 -78.97
N ARG A 58 22.22 -39.34 -79.13
CA ARG A 58 22.92 -38.22 -78.49
C ARG A 58 22.43 -36.86 -79.02
N HIS A 59 22.28 -36.72 -80.32
CA HIS A 59 21.76 -35.50 -80.96
C HIS A 59 20.33 -35.19 -80.47
N GLU A 60 19.45 -36.18 -80.42
CA GLU A 60 18.08 -35.98 -79.91
C GLU A 60 18.05 -35.58 -78.44
N ASN A 61 18.87 -36.22 -77.59
CA ASN A 61 18.93 -35.91 -76.16
C ASN A 61 19.46 -34.49 -75.89
N LEU A 62 20.44 -34.02 -76.67
CA LEU A 62 20.93 -32.65 -76.58
C LEU A 62 19.90 -31.65 -77.10
N ARG A 63 19.26 -31.93 -78.23
CA ARG A 63 18.20 -31.09 -78.80
C ARG A 63 17.02 -30.94 -77.84
N LYS A 64 16.58 -32.03 -77.19
CA LYS A 64 15.53 -32.01 -76.15
C LYS A 64 15.91 -31.09 -74.99
N LYS A 65 17.16 -31.15 -74.49
CA LYS A 65 17.63 -30.28 -73.40
C LYS A 65 17.61 -28.79 -73.77
N VAL A 66 17.98 -28.46 -75.01
CA VAL A 66 17.96 -27.09 -75.51
C VAL A 66 16.53 -26.57 -75.68
N ILE A 67 15.63 -27.37 -76.28
CA ILE A 67 14.22 -26.99 -76.51
C ILE A 67 13.45 -26.87 -75.18
N GLN A 68 13.72 -27.73 -74.19
CA GLN A 68 13.03 -27.70 -72.90
C GLN A 68 13.54 -26.59 -71.96
N TRP A 69 14.67 -25.95 -72.27
CA TRP A 69 15.29 -24.96 -71.40
C TRP A 69 14.42 -23.74 -71.09
N PRO A 70 13.75 -23.09 -72.06
CA PRO A 70 12.90 -21.92 -71.78
C PRO A 70 11.83 -22.22 -70.73
N LYS A 71 11.12 -23.35 -70.87
CA LYS A 71 10.11 -23.80 -69.90
C LYS A 71 10.72 -24.03 -68.52
N LYS A 72 11.84 -24.76 -68.45
CA LYS A 72 12.53 -25.06 -67.19
C LYS A 72 13.12 -23.81 -66.51
N SER A 73 13.62 -22.85 -67.29
CA SER A 73 14.15 -21.58 -66.79
C SER A 73 13.05 -20.74 -66.15
N VAL A 74 11.88 -20.65 -66.78
CA VAL A 74 10.70 -19.97 -66.23
C VAL A 74 10.27 -20.63 -64.91
N GLU A 75 10.13 -21.95 -64.88
CA GLU A 75 9.75 -22.69 -63.66
C GLU A 75 10.73 -22.47 -62.50
N LEU A 76 12.05 -22.48 -62.77
CA LEU A 76 13.06 -22.25 -61.73
C LEU A 76 13.10 -20.79 -61.26
N THR A 77 12.82 -19.85 -62.17
CA THR A 77 12.75 -18.41 -61.86
C THR A 77 11.52 -18.11 -61.01
N GLN A 78 10.35 -18.67 -61.35
CA GLN A 78 9.13 -18.55 -60.54
C GLN A 78 9.35 -19.03 -59.10
N LYS A 79 9.93 -20.21 -58.90
CA LYS A 79 10.22 -20.74 -57.55
C LYS A 79 11.16 -19.84 -56.75
N ARG A 80 12.15 -19.23 -57.42
CA ARG A 80 13.05 -18.26 -56.80
C ARG A 80 12.30 -17.00 -56.39
N ASP A 81 11.45 -16.47 -57.26
CA ASP A 81 10.72 -15.23 -57.02
C ASP A 81 9.64 -15.41 -55.94
N GLU A 82 8.96 -16.57 -55.88
CA GLU A 82 8.10 -16.97 -54.76
C GLU A 82 8.86 -16.96 -53.43
N THR A 83 10.08 -17.50 -53.42
CA THR A 83 10.95 -17.50 -52.22
C THR A 83 11.32 -16.08 -51.82
N ARG A 84 11.61 -15.19 -52.78
CA ARG A 84 11.91 -13.78 -52.52
C ARG A 84 10.73 -13.01 -51.95
N ILE A 85 9.51 -13.28 -52.43
CA ILE A 85 8.28 -12.71 -51.87
C ILE A 85 8.10 -13.18 -50.42
N ALA A 86 8.34 -14.46 -50.13
CA ALA A 86 8.29 -14.98 -48.76
C ALA A 86 9.34 -14.32 -47.84
N ILE A 87 10.57 -14.12 -48.32
CA ILE A 87 11.63 -13.39 -47.61
C ILE A 87 11.19 -11.95 -47.32
N ALA A 88 10.69 -11.23 -48.33
CA ALA A 88 10.24 -9.84 -48.18
C ALA A 88 9.10 -9.73 -47.15
N LYS A 89 8.12 -10.63 -47.22
CA LYS A 89 7.02 -10.70 -46.24
C LYS A 89 7.53 -10.95 -44.83
N GLN A 90 8.49 -11.87 -44.67
CA GLN A 90 9.05 -12.20 -43.36
C GLN A 90 9.86 -11.04 -42.78
N LYS A 91 10.63 -10.31 -43.61
CA LYS A 91 11.36 -9.10 -43.21
C LYS A 91 10.42 -7.98 -42.78
N ALA A 92 9.32 -7.78 -43.51
CA ALA A 92 8.31 -6.80 -43.15
C ALA A 92 7.63 -7.12 -41.80
N GLU A 93 7.34 -8.39 -41.54
CA GLU A 93 6.77 -8.82 -40.26
C GLU A 93 7.74 -8.61 -39.09
N ILE A 94 9.03 -8.92 -39.27
CA ILE A 94 10.06 -8.63 -38.26
C ILE A 94 10.12 -7.13 -37.99
N ALA A 95 10.16 -6.29 -39.03
CA ALA A 95 10.20 -4.84 -38.87
C ALA A 95 8.98 -4.32 -38.11
N ARG A 96 7.77 -4.81 -38.43
CA ARG A 96 6.54 -4.47 -37.72
C ARG A 96 6.62 -4.84 -36.24
N GLN A 97 7.00 -6.07 -35.92
CA GLN A 97 7.10 -6.54 -34.52
C GLN A 97 8.19 -5.78 -33.74
N SER A 98 9.30 -5.43 -34.38
CA SER A 98 10.38 -4.63 -33.77
C SER A 98 9.95 -3.20 -33.47
N ILE A 99 9.17 -2.57 -34.36
CA ILE A 99 8.58 -1.25 -34.11
C ILE A 99 7.62 -1.33 -32.91
N GLU A 100 6.73 -2.33 -32.90
CA GLU A 100 5.79 -2.52 -31.80
C GLU A 100 6.53 -2.74 -30.47
N LEU A 101 7.55 -3.60 -30.45
CA LEU A 101 8.38 -3.86 -29.28
C LEU A 101 9.02 -2.56 -28.75
N SER A 102 9.63 -1.77 -29.64
CA SER A 102 10.23 -0.49 -29.27
C SER A 102 9.21 0.46 -28.62
N THR A 103 8.02 0.59 -29.21
CA THR A 103 6.96 1.45 -28.65
C THR A 103 6.50 0.99 -27.27
N VAL A 104 6.37 -0.33 -27.05
CA VAL A 104 5.95 -0.89 -25.75
C VAL A 104 7.03 -0.68 -24.70
N VAL A 105 8.30 -0.90 -25.04
CA VAL A 105 9.45 -0.69 -24.13
C VAL A 105 9.55 0.77 -23.70
N VAL A 106 9.40 1.71 -24.64
CA VAL A 106 9.44 3.15 -24.32
C VAL A 106 8.30 3.54 -23.38
N LYS A 107 7.08 3.04 -23.64
CA LYS A 107 5.92 3.27 -22.77
C LYS A 107 6.14 2.71 -21.37
N GLU A 108 6.61 1.46 -21.25
CA GLU A 108 6.87 0.83 -19.95
C GLU A 108 7.94 1.59 -19.15
N LYS A 109 9.02 2.06 -19.81
CA LYS A 109 10.03 2.88 -19.15
C LYS A 109 9.48 4.22 -18.65
N ALA A 110 8.63 4.87 -19.45
CA ALA A 110 8.02 6.14 -19.07
C ALA A 110 7.05 5.97 -17.88
N GLU A 111 6.22 4.92 -17.92
CA GLU A 111 5.31 4.58 -16.82
C GLU A 111 6.09 4.24 -15.54
N GLN A 112 7.16 3.45 -15.66
CA GLN A 112 7.98 3.08 -14.50
C GLN A 112 8.68 4.30 -13.90
N LYS A 113 9.23 5.20 -14.71
CA LYS A 113 9.82 6.45 -14.23
C LYS A 113 8.78 7.32 -13.48
N ALA A 114 7.56 7.43 -14.01
CA ALA A 114 6.51 8.20 -13.35
C ALA A 114 6.11 7.60 -11.98
N VAL A 115 6.12 6.27 -11.86
CA VAL A 115 5.89 5.58 -10.59
C VAL A 115 7.05 5.82 -9.62
N ASP A 116 8.29 5.72 -10.08
CA ASP A 116 9.49 5.96 -9.26
C ASP A 116 9.50 7.40 -8.72
N ASP A 117 9.21 8.39 -9.58
CA ASP A 117 9.08 9.80 -9.21
C ASP A 117 7.99 9.99 -8.15
N LEU A 118 6.83 9.32 -8.29
CA LEU A 118 5.75 9.40 -7.29
C LEU A 118 6.17 8.80 -5.95
N VAL A 119 6.81 7.63 -5.96
CA VAL A 119 7.31 6.96 -4.75
C VAL A 119 8.31 7.85 -4.03
N GLU A 120 9.24 8.46 -4.75
CA GLU A 120 10.22 9.39 -4.19
C GLU A 120 9.55 10.60 -3.54
N GLN A 121 8.59 11.24 -4.23
CA GLN A 121 7.86 12.39 -3.69
C GLN A 121 7.07 12.03 -2.42
N VAL A 122 6.41 10.86 -2.40
CA VAL A 122 5.70 10.38 -1.20
C VAL A 122 6.66 10.15 -0.04
N HIS A 123 7.83 9.55 -0.29
CA HIS A 123 8.84 9.38 0.75
C HIS A 123 9.40 10.71 1.25
N LEU A 124 9.67 11.68 0.37
CA LEU A 124 10.12 13.02 0.76
C LEU A 124 9.09 13.73 1.65
N LEU A 125 7.82 13.67 1.27
CA LEU A 125 6.73 14.25 2.07
C LEU A 125 6.62 13.56 3.45
N ASN A 126 6.68 12.23 3.48
CA ASN A 126 6.62 11.48 4.73
C ASN A 126 7.81 11.81 5.64
N ASN A 127 9.03 11.85 5.09
CA ASN A 127 10.23 12.22 5.84
C ASN A 127 10.14 13.65 6.38
N GLY A 128 9.54 14.57 5.62
CA GLY A 128 9.25 15.93 6.08
C GLY A 128 8.30 15.95 7.27
N VAL A 129 7.22 15.15 7.22
CA VAL A 129 6.26 15.04 8.32
C VAL A 129 6.89 14.40 9.56
N VAL A 130 7.62 13.30 9.41
CA VAL A 130 8.31 12.62 10.52
C VAL A 130 9.32 13.57 11.17
N THR A 131 10.18 14.21 10.38
CA THR A 131 11.15 15.20 10.88
C THR A 131 10.45 16.35 11.61
N ALA A 132 9.35 16.89 11.06
CA ALA A 132 8.59 17.94 11.72
C ALA A 132 7.96 17.49 13.06
N LEU A 133 7.49 16.24 13.14
CA LEU A 133 6.97 15.64 14.38
C LEU A 133 8.09 15.42 15.40
N GLU A 134 9.26 14.96 14.99
CA GLU A 134 10.43 14.79 15.85
C GLU A 134 10.92 16.13 16.40
N ILE A 135 11.08 17.14 15.54
CA ILE A 135 11.45 18.51 15.95
C ILE A 135 10.41 19.07 16.91
N ARG A 136 9.12 18.90 16.61
CA ARG A 136 8.05 19.31 17.51
C ARG A 136 8.20 18.61 18.86
N ASN A 137 8.26 17.29 18.90
CA ASN A 137 8.35 16.53 20.14
C ASN A 137 9.59 16.91 20.96
N HIS A 138 10.73 17.09 20.29
CA HIS A 138 11.97 17.55 20.92
C HIS A 138 11.82 18.94 21.53
N TYR A 139 11.22 19.89 20.81
CA TYR A 139 10.97 21.23 21.34
C TYR A 139 10.02 21.20 22.54
N LEU A 140 8.95 20.42 22.45
CA LEU A 140 7.96 20.30 23.53
C LEU A 140 8.57 19.65 24.77
N SER A 141 9.36 18.59 24.63
CA SER A 141 10.02 17.93 25.76
C SER A 141 11.03 18.84 26.44
N SER A 142 11.80 19.61 25.67
CA SER A 142 12.89 20.45 26.20
C SER A 142 12.41 21.79 26.77
N HIS A 143 11.37 22.41 26.18
CA HIS A 143 10.98 23.79 26.51
C HIS A 143 9.60 23.91 27.15
N VAL A 144 8.69 22.95 26.92
CA VAL A 144 7.28 23.08 27.33
C VAL A 144 6.97 22.16 28.50
N TYR A 145 7.31 20.87 28.40
CA TYR A 145 6.94 19.88 29.41
C TYR A 145 7.76 20.03 30.70
N GLY A 146 8.98 20.55 30.65
CA GLY A 146 9.73 20.90 31.86
C GLY A 146 9.02 21.96 32.71
N LEU A 147 8.31 22.91 32.08
CA LEU A 147 7.53 23.95 32.76
C LEU A 147 6.22 23.44 33.39
N MET A 148 5.85 22.18 33.11
CA MET A 148 4.69 21.55 33.70
C MET A 148 5.00 20.99 35.10
N VAL A 149 6.27 20.86 35.48
CA VAL A 149 6.66 20.46 36.84
C VAL A 149 6.72 21.73 37.69
N ASP A 150 6.08 21.71 38.86
CA ASP A 150 6.17 22.81 39.81
C ASP A 150 7.46 22.79 40.63
N GLU A 151 7.60 23.75 41.55
CA GLU A 151 8.78 23.89 42.41
C GLU A 151 8.92 22.74 43.43
N GLU A 152 7.84 22.00 43.68
CA GLU A 152 7.76 20.88 44.63
C GLU A 152 7.98 19.51 43.93
N GLY A 153 8.04 19.51 42.60
CA GLY A 153 8.26 18.31 41.78
C GLY A 153 6.96 17.68 41.24
N ASP A 154 5.81 18.28 41.49
CA ASP A 154 4.50 17.80 41.06
C ASP A 154 4.09 18.34 39.67
N LEU A 155 3.44 17.50 38.87
CA LEU A 155 2.98 17.88 37.53
C LEU A 155 1.74 18.79 37.62
N ARG A 156 1.76 20.00 37.07
CA ARG A 156 0.59 20.88 36.93
C ARG A 156 -0.46 20.28 36.00
N SER A 157 -1.75 20.49 36.27
CA SER A 157 -2.84 19.94 35.45
C SER A 157 -2.94 20.58 34.06
N SER A 158 -2.66 21.89 33.96
CA SER A 158 -2.65 22.62 32.70
C SER A 158 -1.74 23.85 32.77
N LEU A 159 -1.20 24.24 31.62
CA LEU A 159 -0.52 25.53 31.47
C LEU A 159 -0.90 26.17 30.14
N THR A 160 -1.11 27.48 30.14
CA THR A 160 -1.57 28.23 28.96
C THR A 160 -0.62 29.36 28.63
N TRP A 161 -0.23 29.44 27.36
CA TRP A 161 0.54 30.55 26.81
C TRP A 161 -0.24 31.23 25.68
N VAL A 162 -0.17 32.56 25.64
CA VAL A 162 -0.81 33.39 24.61
C VAL A 162 0.27 34.31 24.04
N ASN A 163 0.33 34.46 22.72
CA ASN A 163 1.30 35.37 22.09
C ASN A 163 0.96 36.85 22.37
N SER A 164 1.93 37.75 22.18
CA SER A 164 1.79 39.21 22.36
C SER A 164 0.56 39.80 21.69
N ASP A 165 0.28 39.32 20.48
CA ASP A 165 -0.80 39.86 19.63
C ASP A 165 -2.17 39.31 20.05
N GLN A 166 -2.18 38.32 20.95
CA GLN A 166 -3.34 37.59 21.45
C GLN A 166 -4.15 36.89 20.36
N THR A 167 -3.50 36.40 19.31
CA THR A 167 -4.13 35.71 18.17
C THR A 167 -3.86 34.20 18.17
N LYS A 168 -2.84 33.75 18.91
CA LYS A 168 -2.42 32.34 19.04
C LYS A 168 -2.32 31.96 20.50
N LYS A 169 -2.83 30.79 20.84
CA LYS A 169 -2.82 30.25 22.19
C LYS A 169 -2.39 28.79 22.18
N VAL A 170 -1.51 28.43 23.10
CA VAL A 170 -0.99 27.07 23.32
C VAL A 170 -1.43 26.65 24.72
N VAL A 171 -2.04 25.47 24.84
CA VAL A 171 -2.42 24.90 26.14
C VAL A 171 -1.77 23.54 26.27
N ALA A 172 -0.84 23.39 27.22
CA ALA A 172 -0.33 22.10 27.65
C ALA A 172 -1.25 21.54 28.73
N LEU A 173 -1.56 20.24 28.63
CA LEU A 173 -2.50 19.52 29.47
C LEU A 173 -1.87 18.21 29.91
N VAL A 174 -2.20 17.76 31.11
CA VAL A 174 -1.81 16.43 31.60
C VAL A 174 -3.03 15.54 31.66
N ASN A 175 -2.94 14.36 31.06
CA ASN A 175 -3.95 13.32 31.22
C ASN A 175 -3.90 12.78 32.64
N THR A 176 -5.05 12.65 33.28
CA THR A 176 -5.20 11.98 34.57
C THR A 176 -5.91 10.66 34.38
N ILE A 177 -5.31 9.58 34.89
CA ILE A 177 -5.96 8.28 35.05
C ILE A 177 -6.36 8.18 36.51
N GLN A 178 -7.57 7.68 36.76
CA GLN A 178 -8.00 7.37 38.12
C GLN A 178 -7.66 5.92 38.41
N LEU A 179 -6.81 5.71 39.41
CA LEU A 179 -6.52 4.41 39.96
C LEU A 179 -7.33 4.21 41.23
N VAL A 180 -7.93 3.04 41.37
CA VAL A 180 -8.65 2.62 42.56
C VAL A 180 -7.78 1.59 43.28
N LEU A 181 -7.40 1.88 44.53
CA LEU A 181 -6.67 0.92 45.36
C LEU A 181 -7.56 -0.29 45.68
N PRO A 182 -7.18 -1.51 45.25
CA PRO A 182 -8.03 -2.69 45.36
C PRO A 182 -8.36 -3.05 46.82
N ASP A 183 -7.38 -2.98 47.72
CA ASP A 183 -7.56 -3.36 49.13
C ASP A 183 -8.61 -2.48 49.86
N LEU A 184 -8.61 -1.17 49.58
CA LEU A 184 -9.57 -0.23 50.17
C LEU A 184 -10.95 -0.36 49.51
N ALA A 185 -10.99 -0.65 48.20
CA ALA A 185 -12.22 -0.92 47.50
C ALA A 185 -12.87 -2.22 47.99
N ASP A 186 -12.09 -3.25 48.26
CA ASP A 186 -12.55 -4.52 48.82
C ASP A 186 -13.12 -4.34 50.24
N GLN A 187 -12.44 -3.56 51.08
CA GLN A 187 -12.96 -3.19 52.41
C GLN A 187 -14.26 -2.38 52.31
N ALA A 188 -14.35 -1.44 51.37
CA ALA A 188 -15.58 -0.70 51.12
C ALA A 188 -16.71 -1.62 50.67
N MET A 189 -16.43 -2.56 49.77
CA MET A 189 -17.40 -3.58 49.35
C MET A 189 -17.88 -4.43 50.52
N GLU A 190 -16.99 -4.82 51.43
CA GLU A 190 -17.37 -5.61 52.61
C GLU A 190 -18.31 -4.83 53.53
N LYS A 191 -18.09 -3.52 53.71
CA LYS A 191 -19.00 -2.65 54.47
C LYS A 191 -20.36 -2.50 53.79
N ILE A 192 -20.39 -2.32 52.47
CA ILE A 192 -21.62 -2.27 51.67
C ILE A 192 -22.39 -3.59 51.80
N ARG A 193 -21.72 -4.73 51.66
CA ARG A 193 -22.34 -6.06 51.84
C ARG A 193 -22.87 -6.24 53.27
N SER A 194 -22.09 -5.87 54.28
CA SER A 194 -22.48 -5.98 55.70
C SER A 194 -23.73 -5.15 56.01
N PHE A 195 -23.85 -3.97 55.41
CA PHE A 195 -25.05 -3.15 55.49
C PHE A 195 -26.27 -3.91 54.93
N PHE A 196 -26.18 -4.41 53.70
CA PHE A 196 -27.32 -5.05 53.03
C PHE A 196 -27.69 -6.42 53.56
N VAL A 197 -26.76 -7.16 54.17
CA VAL A 197 -27.08 -8.41 54.89
C VAL A 197 -28.12 -8.17 55.99
N ARG A 198 -28.12 -6.99 56.63
CA ARG A 198 -29.13 -6.63 57.64
C ARG A 198 -30.54 -6.45 57.05
N PHE A 199 -30.66 -6.12 55.77
CA PHE A 199 -31.94 -5.88 55.11
C PHE A 199 -32.44 -7.06 54.26
N GLN A 200 -31.62 -8.08 54.00
CA GLN A 200 -32.06 -9.31 53.31
C GLN A 200 -33.06 -10.12 54.13
N ALA A 201 -33.10 -9.92 55.46
CA ALA A 201 -34.17 -10.42 56.32
C ALA A 201 -35.36 -9.44 56.31
N LYS A 202 -36.20 -9.52 55.27
CA LYS A 202 -37.54 -8.91 55.11
C LYS A 202 -37.81 -7.65 55.97
N ALA A 203 -37.61 -6.47 55.40
CA ALA A 203 -38.30 -5.26 55.83
C ALA A 203 -38.66 -4.40 54.62
N VAL A 204 -39.85 -3.78 54.66
CA VAL A 204 -40.29 -2.76 53.72
C VAL A 204 -39.21 -1.68 53.68
N MET A 205 -38.49 -1.58 52.57
CA MET A 205 -37.42 -0.60 52.42
C MET A 205 -38.02 0.79 52.17
N ASP A 206 -37.50 1.79 52.87
CA ASP A 206 -37.78 3.19 52.61
C ASP A 206 -37.24 3.60 51.22
N GLU A 207 -37.88 4.55 50.54
CA GLU A 207 -37.62 4.91 49.14
C GLU A 207 -36.15 5.35 48.91
N ALA A 208 -35.56 6.03 49.90
CA ALA A 208 -34.15 6.42 49.90
C ALA A 208 -33.19 5.22 50.05
N VAL A 209 -33.56 4.22 50.85
CA VAL A 209 -32.76 3.00 51.07
C VAL A 209 -32.82 2.11 49.83
N GLN A 210 -33.96 2.08 49.15
CA GLN A 210 -34.13 1.35 47.90
C GLN A 210 -33.33 2.00 46.75
N ALA A 211 -33.36 3.33 46.64
CA ALA A 211 -32.50 4.05 45.70
C ALA A 211 -31.00 3.78 45.96
N MET A 212 -30.58 3.68 47.22
CA MET A 212 -29.21 3.29 47.58
C MET A 212 -28.89 1.83 47.28
N TYR A 213 -29.86 0.93 47.45
CA TYR A 213 -29.73 -0.48 47.09
C TYR A 213 -29.51 -0.67 45.58
N ASP A 214 -30.31 -0.01 44.76
CA ASP A 214 -30.20 -0.11 43.30
C ASP A 214 -28.87 0.48 42.79
N LEU A 215 -28.45 1.61 43.35
CA LEU A 215 -27.22 2.32 42.98
C LEU A 215 -25.95 1.55 43.40
N THR A 216 -25.98 0.87 44.55
CA THR A 216 -24.87 0.02 45.02
C THR A 216 -24.83 -1.34 44.31
N LYS A 217 -25.98 -1.90 43.91
CA LYS A 217 -26.04 -3.12 43.11
C LYS A 217 -25.40 -2.94 41.73
N GLU A 218 -25.60 -1.78 41.09
CA GLU A 218 -24.95 -1.45 39.82
C GLU A 218 -23.44 -1.23 39.97
N LEU A 219 -22.97 -0.72 41.11
CA LEU A 219 -21.53 -0.60 41.42
C LEU A 219 -20.82 -1.95 41.58
N LEU A 220 -21.55 -3.03 41.86
CA LEU A 220 -21.02 -4.35 42.22
C LEU A 220 -20.89 -5.32 41.04
N VAL A 221 -21.29 -4.93 39.82
CA VAL A 221 -21.23 -5.77 38.62
C VAL A 221 -20.07 -5.34 37.72
N GLU A 222 -18.86 -5.83 38.02
CA GLU A 222 -17.94 -6.49 37.07
C GLU A 222 -16.56 -6.72 37.71
N LYS A 223 -16.09 -7.97 37.65
CA LYS A 223 -14.75 -8.37 38.13
C LYS A 223 -13.67 -7.89 37.15
N MET A 224 -12.53 -7.49 37.75
CA MET A 224 -11.16 -7.32 37.21
C MET A 224 -10.67 -5.95 36.76
N GLN A 225 -11.52 -4.95 36.54
CA GLN A 225 -11.09 -3.55 36.48
C GLN A 225 -12.23 -2.73 37.05
N PHE A 226 -12.01 -2.01 38.16
CA PHE A 226 -13.02 -1.12 38.73
C PHE A 226 -13.24 0.03 37.74
N GLN A 227 -14.11 -0.19 36.74
CA GLN A 227 -14.55 0.90 35.88
C GLN A 227 -15.43 1.80 36.74
N VAL A 228 -15.00 3.05 36.87
CA VAL A 228 -15.73 4.10 37.58
C VAL A 228 -17.05 4.33 36.83
N GLY A 229 -18.09 3.58 37.18
CA GLY A 229 -19.41 3.76 36.62
C GLY A 229 -19.95 5.17 36.92
N PRO A 230 -20.86 5.71 36.10
CA PRO A 230 -21.40 7.07 36.26
C PRO A 230 -22.04 7.31 37.65
N ASN A 231 -22.42 6.23 38.34
CA ASN A 231 -23.05 6.27 39.65
C ASN A 231 -22.07 6.31 40.83
N LEU A 232 -20.76 6.06 40.63
CA LEU A 232 -19.76 6.17 41.72
C LEU A 232 -19.70 7.59 42.26
N TYR A 233 -19.58 8.59 41.40
CA TYR A 233 -19.55 9.99 41.85
C TYR A 233 -20.86 10.42 42.49
N ARG A 234 -21.99 9.91 42.00
CA ARG A 234 -23.29 10.13 42.64
C ARG A 234 -23.29 9.58 44.06
N PHE A 235 -22.88 8.32 44.26
CA PHE A 235 -22.74 7.73 45.58
C PHE A 235 -21.79 8.51 46.49
N LEU A 236 -20.64 8.96 46.00
CA LEU A 236 -19.68 9.75 46.78
C LEU A 236 -20.19 11.15 47.16
N SER A 237 -21.11 11.70 46.36
CA SER A 237 -21.73 13.02 46.56
C SER A 237 -22.96 13.00 47.46
N LEU A 238 -23.54 11.83 47.75
CA LEU A 238 -24.69 11.72 48.66
C LEU A 238 -24.28 12.07 50.10
N GLU A 239 -25.05 12.94 50.74
CA GLU A 239 -24.92 13.23 52.17
C GLU A 239 -25.60 12.12 52.97
N LEU A 240 -24.79 11.20 53.48
CA LEU A 240 -25.25 10.13 54.35
C LEU A 240 -25.09 10.52 55.82
N ASP A 241 -26.17 10.42 56.58
CA ASP A 241 -26.12 10.57 58.03
C ASP A 241 -25.36 9.39 58.65
N GLN A 242 -24.26 9.70 59.32
CA GLN A 242 -23.38 8.73 59.96
C GLN A 242 -24.09 7.94 61.08
N TYR A 243 -25.09 8.52 61.74
CA TYR A 243 -25.83 7.84 62.80
C TYR A 243 -26.84 6.83 62.26
N ILE A 244 -27.36 7.06 61.06
CA ILE A 244 -28.39 6.21 60.43
C ILE A 244 -27.73 5.13 59.55
N PHE A 245 -26.67 5.48 58.80
CA PHE A 245 -26.00 4.60 57.84
C PHE A 245 -24.48 4.53 58.05
N PRO A 246 -24.00 4.08 59.23
CA PRO A 246 -22.58 4.13 59.57
C PRO A 246 -21.73 3.30 58.60
N GLU A 247 -22.19 2.12 58.18
CA GLU A 247 -21.44 1.25 57.26
C GLU A 247 -21.29 1.85 55.86
N LEU A 248 -22.34 2.50 55.35
CA LEU A 248 -22.30 3.15 54.04
C LEU A 248 -21.46 4.42 54.06
N ARG A 249 -21.46 5.17 55.17
CA ARG A 249 -20.56 6.30 55.34
C ARG A 249 -19.09 5.87 55.39
N MET A 250 -18.78 4.80 56.12
CA MET A 250 -17.43 4.21 56.11
C MET A 250 -17.03 3.74 54.71
N ALA A 251 -17.96 3.13 53.95
CA ALA A 251 -17.71 2.75 52.57
C ALA A 251 -17.45 3.95 51.66
N GLN A 252 -18.19 5.06 51.81
CA GLN A 252 -17.92 6.32 51.10
C GLN A 252 -16.51 6.84 51.41
N ASP A 253 -16.11 6.85 52.67
CA ASP A 253 -14.79 7.35 53.08
C ASP A 253 -13.65 6.46 52.57
N LEU A 254 -13.83 5.13 52.61
CA LEU A 254 -12.88 4.17 52.05
C LEU A 254 -12.76 4.34 50.53
N LEU A 255 -13.87 4.53 49.82
CA LEU A 255 -13.87 4.78 48.37
C LEU A 255 -13.26 6.14 48.01
N LYS A 256 -13.50 7.19 48.81
CA LYS A 256 -12.83 8.49 48.63
C LYS A 256 -11.32 8.39 48.80
N ARG A 257 -10.87 7.56 49.75
CA ARG A 257 -9.43 7.31 49.99
C ARG A 257 -8.82 6.34 48.98
N SER A 258 -9.60 5.47 48.37
CA SER A 258 -9.13 4.51 47.36
C SER A 258 -8.89 5.14 46.00
N ILE A 259 -9.61 6.22 45.66
CA ILE A 259 -9.46 6.92 44.39
C ILE A 259 -8.23 7.83 44.45
N ARG A 260 -7.23 7.52 43.63
CA ARG A 260 -6.08 8.38 43.36
C ARG A 260 -6.09 8.79 41.90
N SER A 261 -5.92 10.08 41.62
CA SER A 261 -5.69 10.55 40.26
C SER A 261 -4.20 10.58 39.97
N GLU A 262 -3.71 9.68 39.12
CA GLU A 262 -2.34 9.69 38.64
C GLU A 262 -2.25 10.42 37.29
N LYS A 263 -1.29 11.34 37.21
CA LYS A 263 -0.97 12.09 36.00
C LYS A 263 -0.10 11.22 35.10
N THR A 264 -0.46 11.09 33.83
CA THR A 264 0.17 10.15 32.88
C THR A 264 0.89 10.88 31.75
N ASN A 265 0.18 11.20 30.67
CA ASN A 265 0.79 11.79 29.47
C ASN A 265 0.49 13.29 29.35
N THR A 266 1.50 14.09 29.02
CA THR A 266 1.37 15.49 28.61
C THR A 266 1.03 15.59 27.12
N TYR A 267 0.12 16.50 26.78
CA TYR A 267 -0.23 16.80 25.40
C TYR A 267 -0.59 18.28 25.24
N ILE A 268 -0.75 18.72 23.98
CA ILE A 268 -0.90 20.16 23.67
C ILE A 268 -2.09 20.40 22.76
N ARG A 269 -2.90 21.40 23.11
CA ARG A 269 -3.93 21.96 22.24
C ARG A 269 -3.50 23.33 21.73
N LEU A 270 -3.65 23.53 20.43
CA LEU A 270 -3.35 24.80 19.78
C LEU A 270 -4.68 25.48 19.43
N TYR A 271 -4.74 26.78 19.65
CA TYR A 271 -5.89 27.61 19.35
C TYR A 271 -5.45 28.84 18.56
N LYS A 272 -6.33 29.32 17.68
CA LYS A 272 -6.16 30.56 16.93
C LYS A 272 -7.44 31.39 16.96
N ARG A 273 -7.32 32.69 16.74
CA ARG A 273 -8.44 33.60 16.45
C ARG A 273 -7.95 34.74 15.55
N ALA A 274 -8.84 35.31 14.75
CA ALA A 274 -8.49 36.36 13.79
C ALA A 274 -8.25 37.71 14.49
N SER A 275 -9.09 38.05 15.48
CA SER A 275 -8.97 39.28 16.26
C SER A 275 -9.17 39.05 17.77
N ARG A 276 -8.91 40.07 18.58
CA ARG A 276 -9.04 39.99 20.06
C ARG A 276 -10.48 39.79 20.54
N THR A 277 -11.45 40.22 19.75
CA THR A 277 -12.88 40.12 20.04
C THR A 277 -13.47 38.77 19.64
N ASP A 278 -12.74 37.98 18.84
CA ASP A 278 -13.22 36.68 18.38
C ASP A 278 -13.00 35.57 19.40
N ASN A 279 -13.80 34.52 19.27
CA ASN A 279 -13.68 33.29 20.04
C ASN A 279 -12.45 32.48 19.59
N TRP A 280 -11.86 31.74 20.53
CA TRP A 280 -10.75 30.84 20.23
C TRP A 280 -11.22 29.61 19.46
N GLU A 281 -10.62 29.36 18.31
CA GLU A 281 -10.86 28.18 17.48
C GLU A 281 -9.73 27.15 17.66
N PRO A 282 -10.04 25.88 17.95
CA PRO A 282 -9.03 24.85 18.04
C PRO A 282 -8.43 24.54 16.66
N ILE A 283 -7.11 24.46 16.58
CA ILE A 283 -6.41 23.97 15.40
C ILE A 283 -6.45 22.44 15.44
N LYS A 284 -7.05 21.83 14.41
CA LYS A 284 -7.07 20.37 14.27
C LYS A 284 -5.63 19.87 14.14
N GLN A 285 -5.18 19.10 15.13
CA GLN A 285 -3.97 18.29 15.07
C GLN A 285 -4.41 16.90 14.63
N LYS A 286 -3.85 16.40 13.52
CA LYS A 286 -4.03 15.02 13.07
C LYS A 286 -2.91 14.16 13.64
#